data_AF-A0A1V6KBC1-F1
#
_entry.id   AF-A0A1V6KBC1-F1
#
_cell.length_a   1.000
_cell.length_b   1.000
_cell.length_c   1.000
_cell.angle_alpha   90.00
_cell.angle_beta   90.00
_cell.angle_gamma   90.00
#
_symmetry.space_group_name_H-M   'P 1'
#
loop_
_entity.id
_entity.type
_entity.pdbx_description
1 polymer ?
#
loop_
_entity_poly.entity_id
_entity_poly.type
_entity_poly.pdbx_seq_one_letter_code
_entity_poly.pdbx_strand_id
1 'polypeptide(L)'
;MAGLSYGQGSSREHAAICPMYLGVRAVIAKSLERIHAANLINFGILPLAFADEKDYDTLGEGDELEIAGLRTAVAGGESLTVANKTKGTSFAVRLSLSPRQKEMILAGGAFNVRSPK
;
A
#
# COMPACT_ATOMS: atom_id res chain seq x y z
N MET A 1 -7.94 6.85 -2.65
CA MET A 1 -8.45 5.49 -2.39
C MET A 1 -9.00 4.93 -3.69
N ALA A 2 -9.04 3.61 -3.88
CA ALA A 2 -9.60 3.01 -5.08
C ALA A 2 -10.57 1.88 -4.72
N GLY A 3 -11.62 1.73 -5.53
CA GLY A 3 -12.69 0.73 -5.35
C GLY A 3 -12.29 -0.69 -5.81
N LEU A 4 -13.26 -1.45 -6.30
CA LEU A 4 -13.04 -2.78 -6.91
C LEU A 4 -12.27 -2.68 -8.23
N SER A 5 -11.34 -3.61 -8.46
CA SER A 5 -10.58 -3.76 -9.73
C SER A 5 -9.69 -2.58 -10.12
N TYR A 6 -9.00 -1.95 -9.16
CA TYR A 6 -7.98 -0.95 -9.46
C TYR A 6 -6.84 -1.56 -10.29
N GLY A 7 -6.67 -1.07 -11.52
CA GLY A 7 -5.68 -1.57 -12.48
C GLY A 7 -6.23 -2.43 -13.64
N GLN A 8 -7.55 -2.54 -13.82
CA GLN A 8 -8.12 -3.22 -14.98
C GLN A 8 -8.08 -2.31 -16.23
N GLY A 9 -7.17 -2.58 -17.17
CA GLY A 9 -7.04 -1.85 -18.45
C GLY A 9 -5.60 -1.76 -18.96
N SER A 10 -5.42 -1.54 -20.27
CA SER A 10 -4.14 -1.63 -21.00
C SER A 10 -3.11 -0.52 -20.70
N SER A 11 -3.41 0.44 -19.84
CA SER A 11 -2.50 1.54 -19.47
C SER A 11 -1.56 1.12 -18.33
N ARG A 12 -0.68 0.16 -18.63
CA ARG A 12 0.13 -0.58 -17.64
C ARG A 12 1.34 0.15 -17.07
N GLU A 13 1.81 1.24 -17.67
CA GLU A 13 3.05 1.91 -17.23
C GLU A 13 2.84 3.32 -16.66
N HIS A 14 1.84 4.08 -17.15
CA HIS A 14 1.61 5.45 -16.67
C HIS A 14 0.83 5.54 -15.34
N ALA A 15 0.02 4.55 -14.98
CA ALA A 15 -0.84 4.60 -13.79
C ALA A 15 -0.07 4.56 -12.45
N ALA A 16 1.13 3.99 -12.43
CA ALA A 16 1.96 3.88 -11.23
C ALA A 16 2.96 5.04 -11.05
N ILE A 17 3.18 5.84 -12.10
CA ILE A 17 4.10 6.98 -12.05
C ILE A 17 3.46 8.17 -11.33
N CYS A 18 2.17 8.43 -11.55
CA CYS A 18 1.45 9.55 -10.92
C CYS A 18 1.41 9.51 -9.37
N PRO A 19 1.15 8.37 -8.69
CA PRO A 19 1.17 8.31 -7.22
C PRO A 19 2.56 8.57 -6.63
N MET A 20 3.61 8.05 -7.26
CA MET A 20 4.99 8.24 -6.82
C MET A 20 5.41 9.72 -6.85
N TYR A 21 5.06 10.45 -7.91
CA TYR A 21 5.32 11.89 -8.02
C TYR A 21 4.51 12.75 -7.03
N LEU A 22 3.38 12.24 -6.53
CA LEU A 22 2.55 12.90 -5.51
C LEU A 22 2.94 12.53 -4.08
N GLY A 23 4.02 11.75 -3.89
CA GLY A 23 4.50 11.33 -2.58
C GLY A 23 3.71 10.17 -1.95
N VAL A 24 2.86 9.48 -2.71
CA VAL A 24 2.07 8.33 -2.24
C VAL A 24 3.00 7.19 -1.85
N ARG A 25 3.00 6.83 -0.57
CA ARG A 25 3.82 5.74 0.00
C ARG A 25 3.09 4.41 0.13
N ALA A 26 1.75 4.44 0.13
CA ALA A 26 0.92 3.26 0.30
C ALA A 26 -0.42 3.41 -0.44
N VAL A 27 -0.97 2.29 -0.87
CA VAL A 27 -2.32 2.18 -1.45
C VAL A 27 -3.12 1.22 -0.58
N ILE A 28 -4.27 1.66 -0.09
CA ILE A 28 -5.22 0.81 0.64
C ILE A 28 -6.44 0.58 -0.25
N ALA A 29 -6.79 -0.69 -0.48
CA ALA A 29 -7.95 -1.09 -1.29
C ALA A 29 -8.67 -2.31 -0.69
N LYS A 30 -9.93 -2.56 -1.08
CA LYS A 30 -10.67 -3.76 -0.65
C LYS A 30 -9.99 -5.03 -1.17
N SER A 31 -9.57 -5.02 -2.42
CA SER A 31 -8.79 -6.08 -3.06
C SER A 31 -7.85 -5.52 -4.12
N LEU A 32 -6.74 -6.21 -4.37
CA LEU A 32 -5.72 -5.83 -5.34
C LEU A 32 -5.39 -7.02 -6.24
N GLU A 33 -5.38 -6.80 -7.55
CA GLU A 33 -4.93 -7.80 -8.50
C GLU A 33 -3.44 -8.11 -8.32
N ARG A 34 -3.08 -9.40 -8.36
CA ARG A 34 -1.72 -9.87 -8.03
C ARG A 34 -0.63 -9.18 -8.85
N ILE A 35 -0.87 -9.02 -10.16
CA ILE A 35 0.07 -8.37 -11.09
C ILE A 35 0.19 -6.88 -10.78
N HIS A 36 -0.93 -6.23 -10.44
CA HIS A 36 -0.92 -4.80 -10.12
C HIS A 36 -0.22 -4.52 -8.79
N ALA A 37 -0.44 -5.36 -7.77
CA ALA A 37 0.26 -5.29 -6.50
C ALA A 37 1.78 -5.45 -6.67
N ALA A 38 2.23 -6.37 -7.53
CA ALA A 38 3.64 -6.53 -7.83
C ALA A 38 4.24 -5.26 -8.47
N ASN A 39 3.51 -4.60 -9.37
CA ASN A 39 3.95 -3.34 -9.97
C ASN A 39 4.07 -2.23 -8.92
N LEU A 40 3.07 -2.07 -8.03
CA LEU A 40 3.14 -1.08 -6.95
C LEU A 40 4.40 -1.27 -6.09
N ILE A 41 4.72 -2.51 -5.72
CA ILE A 41 5.92 -2.83 -4.93
C ILE A 41 7.20 -2.50 -5.69
N ASN A 42 7.26 -2.76 -7.00
CA ASN A 42 8.42 -2.42 -7.82
C ASN A 42 8.71 -0.91 -7.80
N PHE A 43 7.65 -0.10 -7.74
CA PHE A 43 7.73 1.35 -7.59
C PHE A 43 7.85 1.82 -6.13
N GLY A 44 8.02 0.91 -5.16
CA GLY A 44 8.16 1.29 -3.74
C GLY A 44 6.86 1.74 -3.07
N ILE A 45 5.72 1.52 -3.71
CA ILE A 45 4.39 1.80 -3.15
C ILE A 45 3.91 0.55 -2.42
N LEU A 46 3.50 0.69 -1.16
CA LEU A 46 3.02 -0.42 -0.35
C LEU A 46 1.55 -0.76 -0.67
N PRO A 47 1.24 -1.94 -1.23
CA PRO A 47 -0.13 -2.42 -1.35
C PRO A 47 -0.65 -2.92 0.00
N LEU A 48 -1.77 -2.37 0.45
CA LEU A 48 -2.46 -2.72 1.68
C LEU A 48 -3.91 -3.11 1.34
N ALA A 49 -4.39 -4.16 1.97
CA ALA A 49 -5.79 -4.58 1.88
C ALA A 49 -6.52 -4.27 3.19
N PHE A 50 -7.78 -3.87 3.14
CA PHE A 50 -8.56 -3.79 4.38
C PHE A 50 -8.70 -5.17 5.04
N ALA A 51 -8.62 -5.22 6.38
CA ALA A 51 -8.92 -6.45 7.11
C ALA A 51 -10.44 -6.74 7.13
N ASP A 52 -11.25 -5.69 7.20
CA ASP A 52 -12.70 -5.71 6.96
C ASP A 52 -13.05 -4.72 5.84
N GLU A 53 -13.63 -5.22 4.75
CA GLU A 53 -14.01 -4.40 3.59
C GLU A 53 -15.04 -3.30 3.92
N LYS A 54 -15.80 -3.45 5.01
CA LYS A 54 -16.78 -2.45 5.47
C LYS A 54 -16.10 -1.20 6.04
N ASP A 55 -14.86 -1.31 6.50
CA ASP A 55 -14.10 -0.16 6.99
C ASP A 55 -13.92 0.91 5.91
N TYR A 56 -13.84 0.50 4.64
CA TYR A 56 -13.80 1.42 3.50
C TYR A 56 -15.00 2.36 3.47
N ASP A 57 -16.19 1.85 3.79
CA ASP A 57 -17.43 2.63 3.70
C ASP A 57 -17.50 3.69 4.82
N THR A 58 -16.64 3.56 5.84
CA THR A 58 -16.49 4.56 6.91
C THR A 58 -15.56 5.71 6.53
N LEU A 59 -14.82 5.61 5.42
CA LEU A 59 -13.84 6.59 4.99
C LEU A 59 -14.43 7.59 3.99
N GLY A 60 -14.04 8.86 4.14
CA GLY A 60 -14.38 9.95 3.23
C GLY A 60 -13.20 10.36 2.37
N GLU A 61 -13.49 10.98 1.23
CA GLU A 61 -12.47 11.68 0.46
C GLU A 61 -11.95 12.88 1.26
N GLY A 62 -10.64 13.04 1.37
CA GLY A 62 -10.01 14.08 2.19
C GLY A 62 -9.73 13.70 3.66
N ASP A 63 -10.07 12.48 4.09
CA ASP A 63 -9.69 12.00 5.42
C ASP A 63 -8.17 11.90 5.57
N GLU A 64 -7.66 12.39 6.71
CA GLU A 64 -6.24 12.30 7.06
C GLU A 64 -5.97 10.97 7.76
N LEU A 65 -5.16 10.13 7.12
CA LEU A 65 -4.83 8.80 7.61
C LEU A 65 -3.38 8.73 8.07
N GLU A 66 -3.18 8.21 9.28
CA GLU A 66 -1.86 7.97 9.88
C GLU A 66 -1.62 6.47 10.00
N ILE A 67 -0.46 6.02 9.49
CA ILE A 67 -0.01 4.63 9.62
C ILE A 67 1.20 4.61 10.55
N ALA A 68 1.00 4.15 11.78
CA ALA A 68 2.09 4.00 12.74
C ALA A 68 2.80 2.64 12.57
N GLY A 69 4.11 2.60 12.82
CA GLY A 69 4.84 1.33 12.88
C GLY A 69 5.04 0.60 11.54
N LEU A 70 4.93 1.30 10.40
CA LEU A 70 5.05 0.73 9.06
C LEU A 70 6.28 -0.17 8.89
N ARG A 71 7.45 0.31 9.33
CA ARG A 71 8.71 -0.41 9.20
C ARG A 71 8.71 -1.73 9.98
N THR A 72 8.16 -1.73 11.19
CA THR A 72 8.06 -2.91 12.05
C THR A 72 7.08 -3.92 11.48
N ALA A 73 5.94 -3.46 10.95
CA ALA A 73 4.98 -4.35 10.33
C ALA A 73 5.47 -4.96 9.01
N VAL A 74 6.19 -4.20 8.17
CA VAL A 74 6.80 -4.79 6.97
C VAL A 74 7.87 -5.81 7.35
N ALA A 75 8.64 -5.58 8.42
CA ALA A 75 9.68 -6.50 8.88
C ALA A 75 9.13 -7.81 9.46
N GLY A 76 8.02 -7.78 10.22
CA GLY A 76 7.54 -8.96 10.95
C GLY A 76 6.04 -9.08 11.18
N GLY A 77 5.24 -8.09 10.76
CA GLY A 77 3.79 -8.10 10.90
C GLY A 77 3.08 -8.60 9.63
N GLU A 78 1.87 -9.12 9.81
CA GLU A 78 0.93 -9.40 8.71
C GLU A 78 -0.18 -8.33 8.63
N SER A 79 -0.32 -7.50 9.66
CA SER A 79 -1.32 -6.46 9.79
C SER A 79 -0.74 -5.15 10.34
N LEU A 80 -1.44 -4.06 10.02
CA LEU A 80 -1.15 -2.69 10.38
C LEU A 80 -2.44 -2.02 10.85
N THR A 81 -2.34 -1.14 11.83
CA THR A 81 -3.46 -0.28 12.21
C THR A 81 -3.28 1.08 11.55
N VAL A 82 -4.34 1.54 10.90
CA VAL A 82 -4.43 2.87 10.30
C VAL A 82 -5.40 3.70 11.12
N ALA A 83 -4.95 4.85 11.59
CA ALA A 83 -5.76 5.80 12.34
C ALA A 83 -6.28 6.89 11.40
N ASN A 84 -7.58 7.13 11.41
CA ASN A 84 -8.21 8.26 10.76
C ASN A 84 -8.25 9.44 11.73
N LYS A 85 -7.40 10.44 11.51
CA LYS A 85 -7.29 11.62 12.37
C LYS A 85 -8.50 12.54 12.24
N THR A 86 -9.12 12.58 11.07
CA THR A 86 -10.31 13.41 10.82
C THR A 86 -11.52 12.92 11.61
N LYS A 87 -11.71 11.59 11.70
CA LYS A 87 -12.89 10.98 12.34
C LYS A 87 -12.62 10.37 13.71
N GLY A 88 -11.36 10.27 14.12
CA GLY A 88 -10.96 9.64 15.38
C GLY A 88 -11.18 8.12 15.41
N THR A 89 -11.34 7.48 14.25
CA THR A 89 -11.52 6.03 14.10
C THR A 89 -10.22 5.35 13.71
N SER A 90 -10.15 4.03 13.87
CA SER A 90 -9.01 3.23 13.41
C SER A 90 -9.48 1.92 12.82
N PHE A 91 -8.80 1.45 11.78
CA PHE A 91 -9.09 0.20 11.11
C PHE A 91 -7.81 -0.60 10.88
N ALA A 92 -7.97 -1.91 10.73
CA ALA A 92 -6.85 -2.81 10.45
C ALA A 92 -6.72 -3.02 8.93
N VAL A 93 -5.48 -3.04 8.47
CA VAL A 93 -5.13 -3.40 7.09
C VAL A 93 -4.11 -4.53 7.11
N ARG A 94 -4.11 -5.34 6.07
CA ARG A 94 -3.22 -6.48 5.89
C ARG A 94 -2.19 -6.16 4.82
N LEU A 95 -0.98 -6.66 5.04
CA LEU A 95 0.08 -6.66 4.04
C LEU A 95 0.34 -8.08 3.56
N SER A 96 0.40 -8.28 2.25
CA SER A 96 0.75 -9.57 1.65
C SER A 96 2.03 -9.40 0.83
N LEU A 97 3.16 -9.57 1.51
CA LEU A 97 4.50 -9.40 0.93
C LEU A 97 5.34 -10.65 1.17
N SER A 98 5.98 -11.13 0.11
CA SER A 98 7.07 -12.11 0.22
C SER A 98 8.31 -11.49 0.90
N PRO A 99 9.23 -12.31 1.44
CA PRO A 99 10.46 -11.82 2.08
C PRO A 99 11.25 -10.83 1.20
N ARG A 100 11.41 -11.14 -0.09
CA ARG A 100 12.07 -10.26 -1.07
C ARG A 100 11.35 -8.92 -1.24
N GLN A 101 10.03 -8.93 -1.26
CA GLN A 101 9.23 -7.71 -1.40
C GLN A 101 9.30 -6.84 -0.14
N LYS A 102 9.40 -7.46 1.06
CA LYS A 102 9.66 -6.74 2.31
C LYS A 102 10.98 -5.98 2.26
N GLU A 103 12.05 -6.62 1.79
CA GLU A 103 13.36 -5.98 1.58
C GLU A 103 13.28 -4.82 0.59
N MET A 104 12.58 -4.99 -0.54
CA MET A 104 12.41 -3.94 -1.55
C MET A 104 11.67 -2.72 -0.98
N ILE A 105 10.58 -2.92 -0.23
CA ILE A 105 9.84 -1.82 0.39
C ILE A 105 10.67 -1.14 1.48
N LEU A 106 11.38 -1.91 2.33
CA LEU A 106 12.26 -1.36 3.36
C LEU A 106 13.44 -0.57 2.78
N ALA A 107 13.90 -0.92 1.58
CA ALA A 107 14.92 -0.18 0.84
C ALA A 107 14.39 1.08 0.14
N GLY A 108 13.06 1.28 0.08
CA GLY A 108 12.42 2.41 -0.59
C GLY A 108 12.08 2.18 -2.08
N GLY A 109 11.98 0.92 -2.51
CA GLY A 109 11.64 0.52 -3.89
C GLY A 109 12.73 -0.33 -4.56
N ALA A 110 12.37 -1.02 -5.64
CA ALA A 110 13.24 -1.96 -6.37
C ALA A 110 14.56 -1.30 -6.82
N PHE A 111 14.53 -0.01 -7.12
CA PHE A 111 15.68 0.74 -7.62
C PHE A 111 16.77 1.02 -6.58
N ASN A 112 16.51 0.78 -5.30
CA ASN A 112 17.49 1.06 -4.23
C ASN A 112 18.08 -0.22 -3.60
N VAL A 113 17.62 -1.41 -4.01
CA VAL A 113 18.27 -2.68 -3.65
C VAL A 113 19.51 -2.84 -4.54
N ARG A 114 20.53 -2.02 -4.29
CA ARG A 114 21.87 -2.24 -4.83
C ARG A 114 22.38 -3.55 -4.23
N SER A 115 22.74 -4.46 -5.13
CA SER A 115 23.35 -5.76 -4.86
C SER A 115 24.39 -5.69 -3.74
N PRO A 116 24.38 -6.61 -2.76
CA PRO A 116 25.56 -6.81 -1.95
C PRO A 116 26.68 -7.27 -2.91
N LYS A 117 27.79 -6.53 -2.89
CA LYS A 117 29.06 -6.96 -3.47
C LYS A 117 29.66 -8.06 -2.60
#